data_AF-A0A835PHP0-F1
#
_entry.id   AF-A0A835PHP0-F1
#
_cell.length_a   1.000
_cell.length_b   1.000
_cell.length_c   1.000
_cell.angle_alpha   90.00
_cell.angle_beta   90.00
_cell.angle_gamma   90.00
#
_symmetry.space_group_name_H-M   'P 1'
#
loop_
_entity.id
_entity.type
_entity.pdbx_description
1 polymer ?
#
loop_
_entity_poly.entity_id
_entity_poly.type
_entity_poly.pdbx_seq_one_letter_code
_entity_poly.pdbx_strand_id
1 'polypeptide(L)'
;MRMVLFALPWSLSVVIQEGSESLHGAFGETNQSELAAFTSYALAMPNNFLALVDTYDVMKSGIPNFCAVALALNQLGYKAAGIRLDSGDLAYLSTVARKFFHAIEKEFGILGFGNMIITASNDLNEETIDALNKQGHEVDAFGIGTHLVTCYAQAALGCVFKLVEINGQPRIKLSEDVSKVSIPCKKRCYRLYGKEGYALLDLMTGENEPPPKVGERILCRHPFNESKRAYVVPQRVEELLKCFWPGNKGEELPTLQTSRHQCMKHLDQMRRDHMRRLNPTPYKVSVSAKLYDFIHFLWLNEAPVGELE
;
A
#
# COMPACT_ATOMS: atom_id res chain seq x y z
N MET A 1 0.69 -0.12 -41.16
CA MET A 1 0.42 -1.54 -40.84
C MET A 1 1.17 -2.52 -41.76
N ARG A 2 1.05 -2.44 -43.10
CA ARG A 2 1.82 -3.29 -44.04
C ARG A 2 3.35 -3.12 -44.00
N MET A 3 3.88 -1.93 -43.70
CA MET A 3 5.33 -1.72 -43.54
C MET A 3 5.93 -2.44 -42.33
N VAL A 4 5.16 -2.60 -41.25
CA VAL A 4 5.66 -3.17 -39.98
C VAL A 4 5.88 -4.68 -40.11
N LEU A 5 4.99 -5.39 -40.83
CA LEU A 5 5.09 -6.83 -41.10
C LEU A 5 6.30 -7.23 -41.95
N PHE A 6 6.81 -6.36 -42.83
CA PHE A 6 7.99 -6.63 -43.65
C PHE A 6 9.30 -6.16 -43.01
N ALA A 7 9.25 -5.08 -42.22
CA ALA A 7 10.45 -4.53 -41.59
C ALA A 7 10.93 -5.35 -40.38
N LEU A 8 10.02 -5.91 -39.58
CA LEU A 8 10.37 -6.65 -38.36
C LEU A 8 11.28 -7.87 -38.64
N PRO A 9 10.94 -8.81 -39.54
CA PRO A 9 11.79 -9.99 -39.77
C PRO A 9 13.18 -9.62 -40.31
N TRP A 10 13.27 -8.64 -41.20
CA TRP A 10 14.55 -8.16 -41.76
C TRP A 10 15.40 -7.42 -40.73
N SER A 11 14.78 -6.55 -39.92
CA SER A 11 15.49 -5.80 -38.89
C SER A 11 15.93 -6.70 -37.74
N LEU A 12 15.17 -7.75 -37.43
CA LEU A 12 15.58 -8.78 -36.48
C LEU A 12 16.82 -9.53 -36.96
N SER A 13 16.89 -9.96 -38.22
CA SER A 13 18.10 -10.63 -38.74
C SER A 13 19.35 -9.74 -38.71
N VAL A 14 19.18 -8.43 -38.97
CA VAL A 14 20.28 -7.45 -38.90
C VAL A 14 20.73 -7.21 -37.45
N VAL A 15 19.79 -7.00 -36.52
CA VAL A 15 20.08 -6.82 -35.09
C VAL A 15 20.75 -8.05 -34.47
N ILE A 16 20.39 -9.25 -34.92
CA ILE A 16 20.98 -10.52 -34.46
C ILE A 16 22.41 -10.71 -35.03
N GLN A 17 22.68 -10.22 -36.24
CA GLN A 17 23.99 -10.38 -36.91
C GLN A 17 25.00 -9.28 -36.59
N GLU A 18 24.56 -8.06 -36.27
CA GLU A 18 25.44 -6.90 -36.00
C GLU A 18 25.97 -6.84 -34.55
N GLY A 19 25.68 -7.85 -33.72
CA GLY A 19 26.04 -7.87 -32.31
C GLY A 19 27.56 -7.98 -32.03
N SER A 20 28.10 -7.18 -31.10
CA SER A 20 29.49 -7.22 -30.65
C SER A 20 29.89 -8.60 -30.09
N GLU A 21 31.20 -8.90 -29.96
CA GLU A 21 31.71 -10.15 -29.32
C GLU A 21 31.12 -10.40 -27.91
N SER A 22 30.61 -9.35 -27.23
CA SER A 22 29.99 -9.45 -25.90
C SER A 22 28.51 -9.87 -25.91
N LEU A 23 27.81 -9.71 -27.04
CA LEU A 23 26.42 -10.17 -27.26
C LEU A 23 26.36 -11.36 -28.23
N HIS A 24 27.50 -11.84 -28.72
CA HIS A 24 27.60 -13.00 -29.60
C HIS A 24 27.00 -14.25 -28.92
N GLY A 25 25.92 -14.79 -29.51
CA GLY A 25 25.16 -15.91 -28.97
C GLY A 25 23.99 -15.55 -28.05
N ALA A 26 23.84 -14.29 -27.63
CA ALA A 26 22.72 -13.84 -26.82
C ALA A 26 21.38 -13.93 -27.56
N PHE A 27 21.40 -13.70 -28.88
CA PHE A 27 20.26 -13.92 -29.78
C PHE A 27 20.34 -15.28 -30.52
N GLY A 28 20.93 -16.30 -29.88
CA GLY A 28 21.04 -17.66 -30.42
C GLY A 28 19.68 -18.36 -30.63
N GLU A 29 19.60 -19.68 -30.46
CA GLU A 29 18.33 -20.45 -30.60
C GLU A 29 17.30 -20.08 -29.52
N THR A 30 16.70 -18.89 -29.61
CA THR A 30 15.59 -18.44 -28.78
C THR A 30 14.30 -19.14 -29.22
N ASN A 31 13.31 -19.17 -28.32
CA ASN A 31 12.02 -19.75 -28.66
C ASN A 31 11.30 -18.90 -29.73
N GLN A 32 11.09 -19.48 -30.91
CA GLN A 32 10.48 -18.78 -32.05
C GLN A 32 8.99 -18.46 -31.82
N SER A 33 8.28 -19.29 -31.04
CA SER A 33 6.87 -19.03 -30.69
C SER A 33 6.75 -17.85 -29.71
N GLU A 34 7.69 -17.73 -28.77
CA GLU A 34 7.78 -16.57 -27.88
C GLU A 34 8.04 -15.28 -28.66
N LEU A 35 9.00 -15.31 -29.59
CA LEU A 35 9.27 -14.19 -30.48
C LEU A 35 8.05 -13.81 -31.34
N ALA A 36 7.34 -14.81 -31.88
CA ALA A 36 6.12 -14.58 -32.65
C ALA A 36 5.00 -13.97 -31.80
N ALA A 37 4.86 -14.42 -30.54
CA ALA A 37 3.89 -13.87 -29.59
C ALA A 37 4.21 -12.41 -29.24
N PHE A 38 5.48 -12.10 -28.94
CA PHE A 38 5.94 -10.74 -28.67
C PHE A 38 5.74 -9.82 -29.87
N THR A 39 6.10 -10.30 -31.07
CA THR A 39 5.90 -9.56 -32.32
C THR A 39 4.42 -9.27 -32.55
N SER A 40 3.54 -10.26 -32.36
CA SER A 40 2.09 -10.10 -32.49
C SER A 40 1.54 -9.08 -31.50
N TYR A 41 2.04 -9.10 -30.26
CA TYR A 41 1.62 -8.14 -29.24
C TYR A 41 2.10 -6.72 -29.56
N ALA A 42 3.36 -6.56 -29.98
CA ALA A 42 3.93 -5.29 -30.42
C ALA A 42 3.20 -4.70 -31.62
N LEU A 43 2.75 -5.54 -32.57
CA LEU A 43 1.94 -5.11 -33.70
C LEU A 43 0.59 -4.53 -33.27
N ALA A 44 -0.04 -5.13 -32.25
CA ALA A 44 -1.34 -4.70 -31.74
C ALA A 44 -1.22 -3.47 -30.83
N MET A 45 -0.18 -3.39 -29.99
CA MET A 45 0.02 -2.35 -28.99
C MET A 45 1.45 -1.79 -29.00
N PRO A 46 1.88 -1.11 -30.08
CA PRO A 46 3.28 -0.70 -30.26
C PRO A 46 3.77 0.35 -29.25
N ASN A 47 2.86 1.14 -28.67
CA ASN A 47 3.18 2.15 -27.64
C ASN A 47 3.23 1.58 -26.21
N ASN A 48 2.70 0.38 -25.97
CA ASN A 48 2.53 -0.21 -24.63
C ASN A 48 3.07 -1.65 -24.58
N PHE A 49 4.05 -1.97 -25.43
CA PHE A 49 4.62 -3.31 -25.48
C PHE A 49 5.43 -3.61 -24.20
N LEU A 50 4.87 -4.46 -23.34
CA LEU A 50 5.48 -4.95 -22.10
C LEU A 50 5.49 -6.49 -22.12
N ALA A 51 6.66 -7.11 -22.22
CA ALA A 51 6.77 -8.55 -22.46
C ALA A 51 6.91 -9.38 -21.18
N LEU A 52 6.19 -10.51 -21.09
CA LEU A 52 6.42 -11.54 -20.09
C LEU A 52 7.61 -12.40 -20.53
N VAL A 53 8.76 -12.28 -19.87
CA VAL A 53 10.03 -12.82 -20.38
C VAL A 53 10.47 -14.14 -19.73
N ASP A 54 9.70 -14.68 -18.81
CA ASP A 54 10.05 -15.89 -18.05
C ASP A 54 9.23 -17.13 -18.44
N THR A 55 8.65 -17.14 -19.63
CA THR A 55 7.86 -18.29 -20.13
C THR A 55 8.72 -19.54 -20.34
N TYR A 56 9.93 -19.37 -20.89
CA TYR A 56 10.86 -20.47 -21.19
C TYR A 56 12.18 -20.33 -20.42
N ASP A 57 12.93 -19.28 -20.71
CA ASP A 57 14.17 -18.92 -20.01
C ASP A 57 14.38 -17.41 -20.17
N VAL A 58 14.53 -16.72 -19.05
CA VAL A 58 14.65 -15.25 -19.02
C VAL A 58 15.84 -14.75 -19.81
N MET A 59 17.02 -15.36 -19.62
CA MET A 59 18.26 -14.84 -20.18
C MET A 59 18.56 -15.42 -21.56
N LYS A 60 18.13 -16.66 -21.83
CA LYS A 60 18.41 -17.36 -23.09
C LYS A 60 17.32 -17.17 -24.14
N SER A 61 16.11 -16.76 -23.77
CA SER A 61 14.99 -16.62 -24.70
C SER A 61 14.25 -15.29 -24.53
N GLY A 62 13.67 -15.03 -23.36
CA GLY A 62 12.72 -13.94 -23.18
C GLY A 62 13.32 -12.55 -23.34
N ILE A 63 14.43 -12.25 -22.64
CA ILE A 63 15.12 -10.97 -22.77
C ILE A 63 15.68 -10.75 -24.17
N PRO A 64 16.38 -11.72 -24.81
CA PRO A 64 16.79 -11.60 -26.20
C PRO A 64 15.63 -11.32 -27.16
N ASN A 65 14.53 -12.09 -27.07
CA ASN A 65 13.34 -11.90 -27.90
C ASN A 65 12.69 -10.54 -27.68
N PHE A 66 12.57 -10.10 -26.43
CA PHE A 66 12.07 -8.77 -26.08
C PHE A 66 12.95 -7.69 -26.72
N CYS A 67 14.27 -7.78 -26.57
CA CYS A 67 15.19 -6.77 -27.11
C CYS A 67 15.09 -6.69 -28.62
N ALA A 68 15.02 -7.82 -29.32
CA ALA A 68 14.90 -7.83 -30.78
C ALA A 68 13.62 -7.12 -31.26
N VAL A 69 12.47 -7.37 -30.61
CA VAL A 69 11.20 -6.70 -30.91
C VAL A 69 11.24 -5.22 -30.51
N ALA A 70 11.81 -4.89 -29.35
CA ALA A 70 11.92 -3.52 -28.86
C ALA A 70 12.82 -2.65 -29.75
N LEU A 71 13.92 -3.21 -30.25
CA LEU A 71 14.82 -2.55 -31.19
C LEU A 71 14.13 -2.27 -32.53
N ALA A 72 13.40 -3.24 -33.06
CA ALA A 72 12.61 -3.05 -34.28
C ALA A 72 11.48 -2.02 -34.08
N LEU A 73 10.80 -2.01 -32.92
CA LEU A 73 9.84 -0.95 -32.58
C LEU A 73 10.51 0.43 -32.57
N ASN A 74 11.71 0.54 -31.98
CA ASN A 74 12.47 1.79 -31.94
C ASN A 74 12.83 2.31 -33.33
N GLN A 75 13.24 1.45 -34.26
CA GLN A 75 13.49 1.83 -35.66
C GLN A 75 12.23 2.36 -36.37
N LEU A 76 11.05 1.94 -35.92
CA LEU A 76 9.75 2.40 -36.43
C LEU A 76 9.21 3.63 -35.68
N GLY A 77 9.98 4.20 -34.75
CA GLY A 77 9.61 5.38 -33.97
C GLY A 77 8.71 5.08 -32.75
N TYR A 78 8.58 3.82 -32.37
CA TYR A 78 7.85 3.40 -31.16
C TYR A 78 8.79 3.11 -30.00
N LYS A 79 8.28 3.19 -28.78
CA LYS A 79 9.05 2.86 -27.57
C LYS A 79 8.37 1.71 -26.83
N ALA A 80 9.11 0.62 -26.63
CA ALA A 80 8.66 -0.46 -25.75
C ALA A 80 8.51 0.04 -24.31
N ALA A 81 7.57 -0.53 -23.57
CA ALA A 81 7.31 -0.14 -22.18
C ALA A 81 8.28 -0.83 -21.21
N GLY A 82 8.60 -2.11 -21.45
CA GLY A 82 9.51 -2.87 -20.60
C GLY A 82 9.22 -4.37 -20.53
N ILE A 83 9.59 -5.01 -19.42
CA ILE A 83 9.41 -6.45 -19.20
C ILE A 83 8.65 -6.74 -17.91
N ARG A 84 8.08 -7.95 -17.81
CA ARG A 84 7.55 -8.56 -16.59
C ARG A 84 8.32 -9.84 -16.25
N LEU A 85 8.72 -9.95 -14.99
CA LEU A 85 9.23 -11.17 -14.35
C LEU A 85 8.15 -11.68 -13.39
N ASP A 86 7.80 -12.96 -13.47
CA ASP A 86 6.71 -13.59 -12.70
C ASP A 86 7.16 -14.88 -12.00
N SER A 87 8.46 -15.17 -11.99
CA SER A 87 9.04 -16.38 -11.40
C SER A 87 10.57 -16.23 -11.24
N GLY A 88 11.17 -17.20 -10.53
CA GLY A 88 12.61 -17.25 -10.30
C GLY A 88 13.11 -16.26 -9.24
N ASP A 89 14.43 -16.08 -9.18
CA ASP A 89 15.06 -15.10 -8.29
C ASP A 89 14.91 -13.69 -8.89
N LEU A 90 13.87 -12.97 -8.45
CA LEU A 90 13.53 -11.65 -8.98
C LEU A 90 14.63 -10.61 -8.77
N ALA A 91 15.40 -10.69 -7.67
CA ALA A 91 16.48 -9.74 -7.40
C ALA A 91 17.64 -9.96 -8.38
N TYR A 92 18.06 -11.21 -8.54
CA TYR A 92 19.09 -11.57 -9.50
C TYR A 92 18.65 -11.28 -10.94
N LEU A 93 17.47 -11.76 -11.35
CA LEU A 93 16.98 -11.65 -12.72
C LEU A 93 16.77 -10.20 -13.14
N SER A 94 16.21 -9.34 -12.26
CA SER A 94 16.08 -7.91 -12.57
C SER A 94 17.45 -7.25 -12.76
N THR A 95 18.43 -7.58 -11.94
CA THR A 95 19.79 -7.03 -12.03
C THR A 95 20.48 -7.44 -13.33
N VAL A 96 20.37 -8.71 -13.72
CA VAL A 96 20.97 -9.18 -14.98
C VAL A 96 20.23 -8.59 -16.18
N ALA A 97 18.90 -8.47 -16.12
CA ALA A 97 18.11 -7.82 -17.17
C ALA A 97 18.52 -6.36 -17.37
N ARG A 98 18.66 -5.60 -16.28
CA ARG A 98 19.13 -4.20 -16.31
C ARG A 98 20.50 -4.07 -16.97
N LYS A 99 21.45 -4.93 -16.58
CA LYS A 99 22.79 -4.96 -17.21
C LYS A 99 22.72 -5.25 -18.71
N PHE A 100 21.86 -6.18 -19.11
CA PHE A 100 21.64 -6.50 -20.51
C PHE A 100 21.07 -5.30 -21.27
N PHE A 101 20.09 -4.59 -20.71
CA PHE A 101 19.53 -3.39 -21.32
C PHE A 101 20.56 -2.27 -21.47
N HIS A 102 21.44 -2.07 -20.49
CA HIS A 102 22.54 -1.10 -20.63
C HIS A 102 23.55 -1.49 -21.71
N ALA A 103 23.83 -2.79 -21.88
CA ALA A 103 24.67 -3.26 -22.97
C ALA A 103 24.04 -2.96 -24.34
N ILE A 104 22.75 -3.24 -24.50
CA ILE A 104 21.98 -2.92 -25.72
C ILE A 104 21.97 -1.41 -25.98
N GLU A 105 21.73 -0.57 -24.96
CA GLU A 105 21.78 0.89 -25.09
C GLU A 105 23.14 1.36 -25.62
N LYS A 106 24.23 0.84 -25.05
CA LYS A 106 25.59 1.22 -25.43
C LYS A 106 25.93 0.75 -26.84
N GLU A 107 25.52 -0.45 -27.21
CA GLU A 107 25.86 -1.07 -28.47
C GLU A 107 25.10 -0.47 -29.65
N PHE A 108 23.80 -0.27 -29.50
CA PHE A 108 22.93 0.26 -30.55
C PHE A 108 22.71 1.78 -30.47
N GLY A 109 23.25 2.44 -29.43
CA GLY A 109 23.15 3.90 -29.25
C GLY A 109 21.73 4.41 -28.96
N ILE A 110 20.86 3.56 -28.39
CA ILE A 110 19.44 3.88 -28.19
C ILE A 110 19.23 4.42 -26.77
N LEU A 111 19.26 5.75 -26.67
CA LEU A 111 19.15 6.45 -25.39
C LEU A 111 17.90 6.05 -24.60
N GLY A 112 18.12 5.68 -23.33
CA GLY A 112 17.07 5.31 -22.40
C GLY A 112 16.62 3.85 -22.46
N PHE A 113 17.23 3.02 -23.31
CA PHE A 113 16.95 1.58 -23.35
C PHE A 113 17.37 0.88 -22.05
N GLY A 114 18.48 1.29 -21.43
CA GLY A 114 18.93 0.79 -20.12
C GLY A 114 17.93 1.03 -18.99
N ASN A 115 17.06 2.04 -19.13
CA ASN A 115 16.03 2.42 -18.15
C ASN A 115 14.63 1.86 -18.49
N MET A 116 14.54 0.82 -19.32
CA MET A 116 13.27 0.13 -19.58
C MET A 116 12.64 -0.40 -18.29
N ILE A 117 11.32 -0.32 -18.17
CA ILE A 117 10.63 -0.69 -16.92
C ILE A 117 10.76 -2.20 -16.68
N ILE A 118 11.20 -2.58 -15.49
CA ILE A 118 11.18 -3.97 -15.02
C ILE A 118 10.04 -4.09 -14.01
N THR A 119 8.99 -4.82 -14.38
CA THR A 119 7.88 -5.14 -13.48
C THR A 119 8.09 -6.53 -12.91
N ALA A 120 7.92 -6.70 -11.59
CA ALA A 120 7.90 -8.01 -10.96
C ALA A 120 6.50 -8.33 -10.42
N SER A 121 6.02 -9.53 -10.67
CA SER A 121 4.89 -10.16 -9.98
C SER A 121 5.35 -11.52 -9.44
N ASN A 122 4.44 -12.24 -8.75
CA ASN A 122 4.60 -13.57 -8.12
C ASN A 122 4.54 -13.55 -6.59
N ASP A 123 3.36 -13.87 -6.03
CA ASP A 123 3.13 -14.03 -4.58
C ASP A 123 3.82 -12.99 -3.68
N LEU A 124 3.87 -11.75 -4.17
CA LEU A 124 4.49 -10.64 -3.47
C LEU A 124 3.65 -10.21 -2.26
N ASN A 125 4.34 -9.86 -1.19
CA ASN A 125 3.82 -9.30 0.05
C ASN A 125 4.86 -8.36 0.68
N GLU A 126 4.56 -7.78 1.83
CA GLU A 126 5.47 -6.83 2.48
C GLU A 126 6.83 -7.43 2.87
N GLU A 127 6.87 -8.70 3.26
CA GLU A 127 8.10 -9.39 3.69
C GLU A 127 9.00 -9.71 2.51
N THR A 128 8.43 -10.24 1.43
CA THR A 128 9.16 -10.55 0.20
C THR A 128 9.69 -9.28 -0.46
N ILE A 129 8.92 -8.20 -0.50
CA ILE A 129 9.39 -6.90 -1.01
C ILE A 129 10.53 -6.35 -0.11
N ASP A 130 10.45 -6.51 1.21
CA ASP A 130 11.53 -6.12 2.12
C ASP A 130 12.82 -6.93 1.88
N ALA A 131 12.68 -8.24 1.66
CA ALA A 131 13.79 -9.13 1.32
C ALA A 131 14.46 -8.73 0.00
N LEU A 132 13.66 -8.46 -1.05
CA LEU A 132 14.16 -7.95 -2.32
C LEU A 132 14.95 -6.65 -2.12
N ASN A 133 14.39 -5.68 -1.40
CA ASN A 133 15.05 -4.39 -1.14
C ASN A 133 16.41 -4.58 -0.43
N LYS A 134 16.50 -5.53 0.51
CA LYS A 134 17.75 -5.84 1.23
C LYS A 134 18.80 -6.52 0.35
N GLN A 135 18.37 -7.38 -0.57
CA GLN A 135 19.26 -8.05 -1.53
C GLN A 135 19.81 -7.09 -2.58
N GLY A 136 19.06 -6.03 -2.89
CA GLY A 136 19.32 -5.13 -4.01
C GLY A 136 18.73 -5.71 -5.29
N HIS A 137 17.78 -4.99 -5.89
CA HIS A 137 17.10 -5.37 -7.11
C HIS A 137 17.00 -4.16 -8.06
N GLU A 138 16.67 -4.43 -9.33
CA GLU A 138 16.47 -3.41 -10.37
C GLU A 138 14.99 -3.34 -10.83
N VAL A 139 14.07 -3.92 -10.06
CA VAL A 139 12.61 -3.83 -10.29
C VAL A 139 12.10 -2.40 -10.05
N ASP A 140 11.35 -1.88 -11.01
CA ASP A 140 10.73 -0.54 -10.98
C ASP A 140 9.28 -0.55 -10.50
N ALA A 141 8.57 -1.66 -10.70
CA ALA A 141 7.16 -1.80 -10.37
C ALA A 141 6.82 -3.20 -9.86
N PHE A 142 5.94 -3.27 -8.85
CA PHE A 142 5.46 -4.52 -8.28
C PHE A 142 3.98 -4.75 -8.58
N GLY A 143 3.66 -5.89 -9.18
CA GLY A 143 2.31 -6.39 -9.36
C GLY A 143 1.91 -7.32 -8.20
N ILE A 144 1.10 -6.80 -7.28
CA ILE A 144 0.67 -7.54 -6.09
C ILE A 144 -0.80 -7.96 -6.24
N GLY A 145 -1.06 -9.27 -6.24
CA GLY A 145 -2.39 -9.85 -6.39
C GLY A 145 -2.96 -10.34 -5.06
N THR A 146 -2.88 -11.66 -4.85
CA THR A 146 -3.54 -12.41 -3.77
C THR A 146 -3.37 -11.75 -2.41
N HIS A 147 -2.14 -11.46 -1.98
CA HIS A 147 -1.86 -10.93 -0.64
C HIS A 147 -2.54 -9.59 -0.36
N LEU A 148 -2.54 -8.68 -1.33
CA LEU A 148 -3.12 -7.35 -1.19
C LEU A 148 -4.64 -7.38 -1.22
N VAL A 149 -5.24 -8.06 -2.21
CA VAL A 149 -6.69 -8.05 -2.42
C VAL A 149 -7.44 -8.81 -1.31
N THR A 150 -6.84 -9.88 -0.80
CA THR A 150 -7.47 -10.72 0.23
C THR A 150 -7.13 -10.30 1.66
N CYS A 151 -6.21 -9.34 1.84
CA CYS A 151 -5.59 -9.04 3.13
C CYS A 151 -5.10 -10.32 3.81
N TYR A 152 -4.32 -11.15 3.10
CA TYR A 152 -4.11 -12.57 3.42
C TYR A 152 -3.72 -12.86 4.89
N ALA A 153 -2.86 -12.02 5.49
CA ALA A 153 -2.45 -12.17 6.90
C ALA A 153 -3.60 -11.94 7.90
N GLN A 154 -4.56 -11.07 7.57
CA GLN A 154 -5.73 -10.78 8.38
C GLN A 154 -6.91 -10.36 7.49
N ALA A 155 -7.65 -11.34 6.98
CA ALA A 155 -8.73 -11.13 6.01
C ALA A 155 -9.95 -10.35 6.54
N ALA A 156 -10.00 -10.07 7.85
CA ALA A 156 -11.08 -9.33 8.48
C ALA A 156 -10.57 -8.36 9.56
N LEU A 157 -11.10 -7.13 9.57
CA LEU A 157 -10.73 -6.11 10.56
C LEU A 157 -11.41 -6.29 11.93
N GLY A 158 -12.55 -6.97 11.99
CA GLY A 158 -13.30 -7.17 13.23
C GLY A 158 -14.18 -5.98 13.66
N CYS A 159 -14.60 -5.13 12.72
CA CYS A 159 -15.50 -4.01 13.01
C CYS A 159 -16.85 -4.48 13.56
N VAL A 160 -17.40 -3.72 14.52
CA VAL A 160 -18.71 -4.00 15.13
C VAL A 160 -19.61 -2.78 15.13
N PHE A 161 -20.91 -3.01 15.02
CA PHE A 161 -21.94 -1.99 15.27
C PHE A 161 -22.60 -2.25 16.62
N LYS A 162 -22.67 -1.24 17.49
CA LYS A 162 -23.23 -1.36 18.84
C LYS A 162 -24.11 -0.16 19.16
N LEU A 163 -25.28 -0.41 19.73
CA LEU A 163 -26.12 0.61 20.32
C LEU A 163 -25.44 1.17 21.57
N VAL A 164 -25.26 2.49 21.62
CA VAL A 164 -24.62 3.17 22.76
C VAL A 164 -25.59 4.07 23.52
N GLU A 165 -26.73 4.42 22.91
CA GLU A 165 -27.74 5.30 23.49
C GLU A 165 -29.08 5.11 22.77
N ILE A 166 -30.18 5.14 23.52
CA ILE A 166 -31.55 5.15 22.98
C ILE A 166 -32.41 6.11 23.78
N ASN A 167 -33.12 7.03 23.12
CA ASN A 167 -33.96 8.05 23.76
C ASN A 167 -33.23 8.83 24.88
N GLY A 168 -31.95 9.17 24.64
CA GLY A 168 -31.10 9.86 25.62
C GLY A 168 -30.62 8.99 26.79
N GLN A 169 -30.97 7.70 26.81
CA GLN A 169 -30.53 6.74 27.83
C GLN A 169 -29.31 5.95 27.34
N PRO A 170 -28.14 6.06 27.99
CA PRO A 170 -26.94 5.33 27.61
C PRO A 170 -27.11 3.81 27.72
N ARG A 171 -26.43 3.06 26.85
CA ARG A 171 -26.40 1.61 26.83
C ARG A 171 -24.97 1.09 26.91
N ILE A 172 -24.75 0.14 27.82
CA ILE A 172 -23.51 -0.61 27.95
C ILE A 172 -23.78 -2.10 27.74
N LYS A 173 -22.91 -2.75 26.99
CA LYS A 173 -22.88 -4.21 26.85
C LYS A 173 -21.69 -4.71 27.65
N LEU A 174 -21.97 -5.47 28.69
CA LEU A 174 -20.95 -6.16 29.49
C LEU A 174 -20.47 -7.43 28.78
N SER A 175 -19.32 -7.91 29.22
CA SER A 175 -18.67 -9.10 28.69
C SER A 175 -17.70 -9.63 29.75
N GLU A 176 -17.50 -10.95 29.81
CA GLU A 176 -16.49 -11.55 30.68
C GLU A 176 -15.07 -11.03 30.35
N ASP A 177 -14.82 -10.83 29.06
CA ASP A 177 -13.65 -10.12 28.55
C ASP A 177 -13.86 -8.60 28.65
N VAL A 178 -13.14 -7.97 29.59
CA VAL A 178 -13.14 -6.52 29.82
C VAL A 178 -12.88 -5.71 28.55
N SER A 179 -12.04 -6.21 27.64
CA SER A 179 -11.72 -5.52 26.39
C SER A 179 -12.92 -5.44 25.42
N LYS A 180 -13.95 -6.27 25.64
CA LYS A 180 -15.19 -6.32 24.84
C LYS A 180 -16.36 -5.57 25.48
N VAL A 181 -16.14 -4.87 26.59
CA VAL A 181 -17.13 -3.97 27.18
C VAL A 181 -17.28 -2.74 26.28
N SER A 182 -18.53 -2.38 25.94
CA SER A 182 -18.77 -1.23 25.06
C SER A 182 -18.70 0.09 25.82
N ILE A 183 -18.17 1.13 25.20
CA ILE A 183 -18.21 2.49 25.79
C ILE A 183 -19.60 3.11 25.53
N PRO A 184 -20.38 3.46 26.57
CA PRO A 184 -21.76 3.92 26.45
C PRO A 184 -21.85 5.36 25.89
N CYS A 185 -23.08 5.84 25.73
CA CYS A 185 -23.53 7.19 25.31
C CYS A 185 -23.07 7.66 23.91
N LYS A 186 -23.72 8.72 23.40
CA LYS A 186 -23.21 9.45 22.24
C LYS A 186 -21.88 10.14 22.57
N LYS A 187 -20.91 10.03 21.67
CA LYS A 187 -19.52 10.46 21.89
C LYS A 187 -19.01 11.36 20.77
N ARG A 188 -18.05 12.21 21.12
CA ARG A 188 -17.20 12.96 20.19
C ARG A 188 -15.76 12.46 20.33
N CYS A 189 -15.01 12.47 19.23
CA CYS A 189 -13.64 12.00 19.18
C CYS A 189 -12.72 13.12 18.70
N TYR A 190 -11.60 13.32 19.39
CA TYR A 190 -10.63 14.35 19.08
C TYR A 190 -9.22 13.78 19.02
N ARG A 191 -8.44 14.20 18.03
CA ARG A 191 -7.00 13.95 17.99
C ARG A 191 -6.26 15.10 18.66
N LEU A 192 -5.42 14.76 19.63
CA LEU A 192 -4.61 15.72 20.37
C LEU A 192 -3.17 15.71 19.86
N TYR A 193 -2.66 16.88 19.49
CA TYR A 193 -1.31 17.04 18.95
C TYR A 193 -0.36 17.67 19.96
N GLY A 194 0.90 17.22 19.95
CA GLY A 194 1.97 17.73 20.80
C GLY A 194 2.69 18.94 20.20
N LYS A 195 3.68 19.45 20.94
CA LYS A 195 4.55 20.57 20.50
C LYS A 195 5.34 20.28 19.23
N GLU A 196 5.69 19.03 19.02
CA GLU A 196 6.42 18.57 17.84
C GLU A 196 5.51 18.40 16.60
N GLY A 197 4.22 18.69 16.71
CA GLY A 197 3.27 18.60 15.60
C GLY A 197 2.73 17.19 15.31
N TYR A 198 3.20 16.17 16.03
CA TYR A 198 2.70 14.80 15.94
C TYR A 198 1.45 14.55 16.79
N ALA A 199 0.61 13.61 16.33
CA ALA A 199 -0.52 13.13 17.10
C ALA A 199 -0.06 12.34 18.34
N LEU A 200 -0.56 12.70 19.52
CA LEU A 200 -0.20 12.07 20.79
C LEU A 200 -1.16 10.92 21.16
N LEU A 201 -2.46 11.16 20.99
CA LEU A 201 -3.54 10.24 21.27
C LEU A 201 -4.85 10.72 20.64
N ASP A 202 -5.81 9.80 20.49
CA ASP A 202 -7.21 10.13 20.21
C ASP A 202 -8.01 10.05 21.53
N LEU A 203 -8.79 11.08 21.81
CA LEU A 203 -9.59 11.28 23.01
C LEU A 203 -11.09 11.20 22.67
N MET A 204 -11.80 10.30 23.34
CA MET A 204 -13.25 10.25 23.35
C MET A 204 -13.82 11.05 24.53
N THR A 205 -14.85 11.84 24.26
CA THR A 205 -15.66 12.52 25.28
C THR A 205 -17.13 12.17 25.06
N GLY A 206 -17.97 12.33 26.08
CA GLY A 206 -19.42 12.38 25.88
C GLY A 206 -19.81 13.59 25.01
N GLU A 207 -20.95 13.49 24.33
CA GLU A 207 -21.48 14.54 23.46
C GLU A 207 -21.61 15.90 24.16
N ASN A 208 -22.06 15.90 25.41
CA ASN A 208 -22.35 17.10 26.20
C ASN A 208 -21.13 17.64 26.96
N GLU A 209 -19.93 17.09 26.73
CA GLU A 209 -18.70 17.62 27.30
C GLU A 209 -18.16 18.77 26.43
N PRO A 210 -17.58 19.82 27.05
CA PRO A 210 -16.90 20.85 26.27
C PRO A 210 -15.73 20.21 25.49
N PRO A 211 -15.49 20.63 24.24
CA PRO A 211 -14.37 20.13 23.47
C PRO A 211 -13.04 20.48 24.17
N PRO A 212 -12.01 19.61 24.08
CA PRO A 212 -10.69 19.94 24.58
C PRO A 212 -10.14 21.18 23.85
N LYS A 213 -9.44 22.05 24.58
CA LYS A 213 -8.91 23.30 24.06
C LYS A 213 -7.39 23.28 23.98
N VAL A 214 -6.85 23.99 23.00
CA VAL A 214 -5.42 24.22 22.84
C VAL A 214 -4.87 24.94 24.08
N GLY A 215 -3.74 24.48 24.60
CA GLY A 215 -3.08 25.05 25.77
C GLY A 215 -3.70 24.68 27.13
N GLU A 216 -4.88 24.04 27.14
CA GLU A 216 -5.52 23.60 28.38
C GLU A 216 -5.15 22.17 28.72
N ARG A 217 -4.72 21.95 29.97
CA ARG A 217 -4.32 20.61 30.45
C ARG A 217 -5.55 19.72 30.63
N ILE A 218 -5.53 18.54 30.01
CA ILE A 218 -6.59 17.52 30.14
C ILE A 218 -6.01 16.19 30.62
N LEU A 219 -6.75 15.50 31.49
CA LEU A 219 -6.43 14.13 31.91
C LEU A 219 -7.05 13.14 30.92
N CYS A 220 -6.20 12.35 30.27
CA CYS A 220 -6.58 11.30 29.34
C CYS A 220 -6.37 9.94 30.01
N ARG A 221 -7.41 9.10 30.05
CA ARG A 221 -7.38 7.79 30.71
C ARG A 221 -7.64 6.69 29.69
N HIS A 222 -6.93 5.58 29.80
CA HIS A 222 -7.34 4.37 29.10
C HIS A 222 -8.70 3.90 29.68
N PRO A 223 -9.67 3.49 28.84
CA PRO A 223 -11.03 3.20 29.31
C PRO A 223 -11.11 2.03 30.30
N PHE A 224 -10.18 1.08 30.23
CA PHE A 224 -10.24 -0.19 30.99
C PHE A 224 -8.95 -0.56 31.74
N ASN A 225 -7.95 0.34 31.76
CA ASN A 225 -6.68 0.06 32.44
C ASN A 225 -6.26 1.30 33.22
N GLU A 226 -6.49 1.26 34.53
CA GLU A 226 -6.38 2.43 35.40
C GLU A 226 -4.95 3.00 35.48
N SER A 227 -3.96 2.12 35.36
CA SER A 227 -2.54 2.49 35.39
C SER A 227 -2.12 3.32 34.16
N LYS A 228 -2.86 3.20 33.05
CA LYS A 228 -2.58 3.89 31.80
C LYS A 228 -3.35 5.21 31.73
N ARG A 229 -2.73 6.28 32.22
CA ARG A 229 -3.27 7.64 32.19
C ARG A 229 -2.16 8.68 32.03
N ALA A 230 -2.48 9.80 31.41
CA ALA A 230 -1.54 10.90 31.20
C ALA A 230 -2.25 12.25 31.17
N TYR A 231 -1.54 13.29 31.60
CA TYR A 231 -1.93 14.67 31.30
C TYR A 231 -1.40 15.09 29.93
N VAL A 232 -2.24 15.74 29.13
CA VAL A 232 -1.88 16.30 27.83
C VAL A 232 -2.20 17.78 27.82
N VAL A 233 -1.29 18.59 27.27
CA VAL A 233 -1.52 20.00 26.95
C VAL A 233 -1.43 20.13 25.42
N PRO A 234 -2.56 19.99 24.71
CA PRO A 234 -2.54 19.90 23.27
C PRO A 234 -2.15 21.24 22.65
N GLN A 235 -1.34 21.20 21.60
CA GLN A 235 -0.99 22.38 20.78
C GLN A 235 -1.90 22.53 19.56
N ARG A 236 -2.55 21.44 19.16
CA ARG A 236 -3.63 21.42 18.18
C ARG A 236 -4.65 20.36 18.61
N VAL A 237 -5.91 20.67 18.38
CA VAL A 237 -7.04 19.76 18.61
C VAL A 237 -7.79 19.64 17.30
N GLU A 238 -8.06 18.40 16.88
CA GLU A 238 -8.81 18.11 15.67
C GLU A 238 -9.98 17.20 16.02
N GLU A 239 -11.20 17.58 15.65
CA GLU A 239 -12.36 16.70 15.77
C GLU A 239 -12.40 15.70 14.62
N LEU A 240 -12.55 14.42 14.94
CA LEU A 240 -12.40 13.31 13.98
C LEU A 240 -13.71 12.90 13.32
N LEU A 241 -14.84 13.06 14.03
CA LEU A 241 -16.14 12.65 13.52
C LEU A 241 -16.85 13.85 12.89
N LYS A 242 -17.20 13.72 11.62
CA LYS A 242 -17.94 14.73 10.86
C LYS A 242 -19.34 14.21 10.53
N CYS A 243 -20.37 15.01 10.80
CA CYS A 243 -21.73 14.68 10.38
C CYS A 243 -21.82 14.83 8.85
N PHE A 244 -22.02 13.73 8.14
CA PHE A 244 -22.14 13.75 6.67
C PHE A 244 -23.58 13.96 6.20
N TRP A 245 -24.55 13.46 6.96
CA TRP A 245 -25.98 13.55 6.64
C TRP A 245 -26.79 13.86 7.91
N PRO A 246 -27.25 15.11 8.10
CA PRO A 246 -28.07 15.49 9.24
C PRO A 246 -29.57 15.17 9.06
N GLY A 247 -29.99 14.65 7.90
CA GLY A 247 -31.38 14.22 7.63
C GLY A 247 -32.02 14.84 6.39
N ASN A 248 -31.59 16.05 5.99
CA ASN A 248 -32.21 16.83 4.90
C ASN A 248 -31.36 16.92 3.63
N LYS A 249 -30.07 17.20 3.77
CA LYS A 249 -29.10 17.30 2.67
C LYS A 249 -27.73 16.92 3.19
N GLY A 250 -27.09 15.96 2.55
CA GLY A 250 -25.73 15.55 2.87
C GLY A 250 -24.67 16.50 2.31
N GLU A 251 -23.45 16.34 2.81
CA GLU A 251 -22.28 16.95 2.19
C GLU A 251 -21.85 16.21 0.92
N GLU A 252 -20.97 16.82 0.12
CA GLU A 252 -20.37 16.14 -1.03
C GLU A 252 -19.24 15.22 -0.56
N LEU A 253 -19.17 14.02 -1.15
CA LEU A 253 -18.06 13.09 -0.87
C LEU A 253 -16.75 13.62 -1.48
N PRO A 254 -15.62 13.48 -0.79
CA PRO A 254 -14.33 13.84 -1.36
C PRO A 254 -13.99 12.96 -2.57
N THR A 255 -13.28 13.53 -3.54
CA THR A 255 -12.77 12.76 -4.69
C THR A 255 -11.71 11.76 -4.26
N LEU A 256 -11.48 10.72 -5.06
CA LEU A 256 -10.44 9.71 -4.78
C LEU A 256 -9.05 10.34 -4.61
N GLN A 257 -8.71 11.34 -5.42
CA GLN A 257 -7.44 12.07 -5.35
C GLN A 257 -7.30 12.84 -4.04
N THR A 258 -8.39 13.48 -3.59
CA THR A 258 -8.42 14.20 -2.31
C THR A 258 -8.23 13.22 -1.15
N SER A 259 -8.98 12.11 -1.14
CA SER A 259 -8.86 11.07 -0.11
C SER A 259 -7.46 10.45 -0.08
N ARG A 260 -6.84 10.19 -1.24
CA ARG A 260 -5.46 9.71 -1.34
C ARG A 260 -4.47 10.73 -0.77
N HIS A 261 -4.58 12.00 -1.16
CA HIS A 261 -3.68 13.05 -0.67
C HIS A 261 -3.79 13.23 0.85
N GLN A 262 -5.01 13.20 1.40
CA GLN A 262 -5.25 13.25 2.83
C GLN A 262 -4.64 12.05 3.55
N CYS A 263 -4.82 10.83 3.03
CA CYS A 263 -4.20 9.63 3.59
C CYS A 263 -2.68 9.75 3.65
N MET A 264 -2.02 10.10 2.54
CA MET A 264 -0.56 10.28 2.50
C MET A 264 -0.08 11.33 3.49
N LYS A 265 -0.76 12.49 3.52
CA LYS A 265 -0.47 13.57 4.47
C LYS A 265 -0.58 13.10 5.93
N HIS A 266 -1.59 12.29 6.26
CA HIS A 266 -1.75 11.77 7.62
C HIS A 266 -0.66 10.75 7.96
N LEU A 267 -0.29 9.87 7.05
CA LEU A 267 0.82 8.93 7.24
C LEU A 267 2.14 9.67 7.51
N ASP A 268 2.42 10.75 6.79
CA ASP A 268 3.62 11.57 6.99
C ASP A 268 3.62 12.32 8.33
N GLN A 269 2.43 12.64 8.85
CA GLN A 269 2.24 13.29 10.15
C GLN A 269 2.23 12.32 11.32
N MET A 270 2.28 11.02 11.09
CA MET A 270 2.36 10.02 12.15
C MET A 270 3.79 9.86 12.64
N ARG A 271 3.95 9.70 13.95
CA ARG A 271 5.25 9.43 14.55
C ARG A 271 5.76 8.06 14.07
N ARG A 272 7.03 7.99 13.67
CA ARG A 272 7.61 6.83 12.98
C ARG A 272 7.53 5.51 13.76
N ASP A 273 7.49 5.56 15.09
CA ASP A 273 7.37 4.37 15.93
C ASP A 273 5.99 3.70 15.87
N HIS A 274 4.93 4.44 15.50
CA HIS A 274 3.62 3.86 15.18
C HIS A 274 3.60 3.20 13.80
N MET A 275 4.48 3.65 12.90
CA MET A 275 4.50 3.25 11.49
C MET A 275 5.52 2.14 11.17
N ARG A 276 6.39 1.78 12.13
CA ARG A 276 7.35 0.70 11.93
C ARG A 276 6.63 -0.64 11.81
N ARG A 277 7.13 -1.49 10.91
CA ARG A 277 6.54 -2.81 10.64
C ARG A 277 6.66 -3.76 11.84
N LEU A 278 7.85 -3.84 12.42
CA LEU A 278 8.12 -4.74 13.53
C LEU A 278 7.83 -4.07 14.88
N ASN A 279 6.94 -4.67 15.66
CA ASN A 279 6.58 -4.24 17.00
C ASN A 279 6.21 -2.74 17.08
N PRO A 280 5.26 -2.23 16.28
CA PRO A 280 4.86 -0.82 16.33
C PRO A 280 4.43 -0.42 17.74
N THR A 281 4.77 0.81 18.15
CA THR A 281 4.25 1.36 19.40
C THR A 281 2.72 1.46 19.28
N PRO A 282 1.93 0.90 20.22
CA PRO A 282 0.48 1.06 20.18
C PRO A 282 0.07 2.53 20.25
N TYR A 283 -0.79 2.96 19.32
CA TYR A 283 -1.36 4.30 19.37
C TYR A 283 -2.37 4.41 20.51
N LYS A 284 -2.34 5.53 21.23
CA LYS A 284 -3.17 5.71 22.42
C LYS A 284 -4.57 6.17 22.03
N VAL A 285 -5.57 5.42 22.48
CA VAL A 285 -6.97 5.83 22.48
C VAL A 285 -7.41 5.96 23.93
N SER A 286 -7.94 7.11 24.29
CA SER A 286 -8.29 7.47 25.67
C SER A 286 -9.71 8.03 25.76
N VAL A 287 -10.23 8.08 26.98
CA VAL A 287 -11.49 8.74 27.34
C VAL A 287 -11.19 9.92 28.27
N SER A 288 -12.08 10.92 28.30
CA SER A 288 -12.04 11.99 29.31
C SER A 288 -12.24 11.43 30.71
N ALA A 289 -11.84 12.18 31.74
CA ALA A 289 -12.08 11.78 33.13
C ALA A 289 -13.58 11.57 33.41
N LYS A 290 -14.43 12.48 32.94
CA LYS A 290 -15.88 12.39 33.14
C LYS A 290 -16.48 11.16 32.45
N LEU A 291 -16.08 10.87 31.20
CA LEU A 291 -16.54 9.68 30.50
C LEU A 291 -15.99 8.40 31.16
N TYR A 292 -14.75 8.40 31.64
CA TYR A 292 -14.18 7.28 32.40
C TYR A 292 -15.04 6.96 33.63
N ASP A 293 -15.31 7.96 34.46
CA ASP A 293 -16.06 7.77 35.70
C ASP A 293 -17.50 7.31 35.39
N PHE A 294 -18.09 7.83 34.31
CA PHE A 294 -19.41 7.39 33.83
C PHE A 294 -19.44 5.94 33.34
N ILE A 295 -18.41 5.49 32.61
CA ILE A 295 -18.28 4.08 32.19
C ILE A 295 -18.30 3.16 33.42
N HIS A 296 -17.47 3.47 34.42
CA HIS A 296 -17.32 2.62 35.60
C HIS A 296 -18.57 2.64 36.48
N PHE A 297 -19.21 3.81 36.64
CA PHE A 297 -20.50 3.93 37.30
C PHE A 297 -21.55 3.03 36.64
N LEU A 298 -21.71 3.13 35.32
CA LEU A 298 -22.72 2.36 34.60
C LEU A 298 -22.39 0.86 34.60
N TRP A 299 -21.11 0.49 34.50
CA TRP A 299 -20.68 -0.89 34.62
C TRP A 299 -21.08 -1.47 35.97
N LEU A 300 -20.68 -0.84 37.08
CA LEU A 300 -20.97 -1.35 38.42
C LEU A 300 -22.48 -1.51 38.69
N ASN A 301 -23.32 -0.67 38.10
CA ASN A 301 -24.77 -0.77 38.23
C ASN A 301 -25.39 -1.90 37.40
N GLU A 302 -24.78 -2.27 36.28
CA GLU A 302 -25.32 -3.29 35.35
C GLU A 302 -24.68 -4.67 35.57
N ALA A 303 -23.54 -4.73 36.26
CA ALA A 303 -22.89 -6.00 36.58
C ALA A 303 -23.68 -6.74 37.66
N PRO A 304 -24.10 -7.99 37.42
CA PRO A 304 -24.79 -8.77 38.43
C PRO A 304 -23.86 -9.05 39.61
N VAL A 305 -24.39 -8.91 40.83
CA VAL A 305 -23.70 -9.32 42.06
C VAL A 305 -24.04 -10.78 42.31
N GLY A 306 -23.03 -11.66 42.30
CA GLY A 306 -23.20 -13.06 42.67
C GLY A 306 -23.15 -13.23 44.19
N GLU A 307 -23.97 -14.13 44.71
CA GLU A 307 -23.83 -14.67 46.08
C GLU A 307 -23.08 -16.00 45.97
N LEU A 308 -22.09 -16.23 46.82
CA LEU A 308 -21.31 -17.47 46.86
C LEU A 308 -21.81 -18.32 48.03
N GLU A 309 -22.16 -19.59 47.76
CA GLU A 309 -22.48 -20.60 48.78
C GLU A 309 -21.23 -21.29 49.32
#